data_AF-A0A3C2A453-F1
#
_entry.id   AF-A0A3C2A453-F1
#
_cell.length_a   1.000
_cell.length_b   1.000
_cell.length_c   1.000
_cell.angle_alpha   90.00
_cell.angle_beta   90.00
_cell.angle_gamma   90.00
#
_symmetry.space_group_name_H-M   'P 1'
#
loop_
_entity.id
_entity.type
_entity.pdbx_description
1 polymer ?
#
loop_
_entity_poly.entity_id
_entity_poly.type
_entity_poly.pdbx_seq_one_letter_code
_entity_poly.pdbx_strand_id
1 'polypeptide(L)'
;MPFTIKNDVVRKYKLKGKFRLKRDIKAVKQRSFVKSVIEDMADQSYNDFHNSWDIDMPKRNVAREVAHKFNLDQDEREVAHNLWPIIKEARAYDKKMEDEIEDDLGKGYQILADLAARKDSNAVTLDRVVDRSDERFVVFSDHHMTAFERKPNYFKDFNWKLYEEVLQHYATTDYCLVENGDVEECIIFEPTLSSSRTTELKAKKGKLPISLDDPDWEDYLEFRYMNRRLTLDRIIWEFRSYYRILKSDFIDRDKYVKLSGNHDTYLDEPYERDLKNRIEEELGTKVYDVLRIDRGGSQPKYLILHGHQFDAVTLQHGEIPFAKSLGEVYSENLSWGYEGPDRVWRTKDTTRYINGASFNNSLAREVPSDFGDASAALAIKNFVSMHYIKKNPKGFVEKLLKHEIAWEYFENDNAYYAFALEVLKGDEMYKIRHLNENSLVHRYIESYRAQDSVSSSTSLRNIPKVIIGHTHEVRQDASSSSELSLPGEGAVYLNSGSAGRFQNLIWCIEIDGDVERIISWSGVDKKLKKITWEQEGDRLVHKKVDWY
;
A
#
# COMPACT_ATOMS: atom_id res chain seq x y z
N MET A 1 8.85 -12.75 -46.73
CA MET A 1 9.55 -11.44 -46.77
C MET A 1 10.20 -11.22 -45.41
N PRO A 2 11.51 -10.95 -45.32
CA PRO A 2 12.16 -10.69 -44.04
C PRO A 2 11.91 -9.24 -43.63
N PHE A 3 11.30 -9.04 -42.46
CA PHE A 3 11.08 -7.71 -41.87
C PHE A 3 12.40 -7.19 -41.29
N THR A 4 12.84 -6.04 -41.81
CA THR A 4 13.98 -5.29 -41.29
C THR A 4 13.44 -4.26 -40.30
N ILE A 5 13.75 -4.41 -39.01
CA ILE A 5 13.41 -3.41 -37.98
C ILE A 5 14.37 -2.23 -38.16
N LYS A 6 13.81 -1.04 -38.46
CA LYS A 6 14.56 0.21 -38.56
C LYS A 6 15.01 0.67 -37.16
N ASN A 7 16.32 0.78 -36.98
CA ASN A 7 17.01 1.34 -35.81
C ASN A 7 16.87 2.88 -35.75
N ASP A 8 15.68 3.41 -35.46
CA ASP A 8 15.47 4.87 -35.37
C ASP A 8 14.71 5.33 -34.10
N VAL A 9 14.90 4.66 -32.96
CA VAL A 9 14.44 5.17 -31.66
C VAL A 9 15.55 5.12 -30.61
N VAL A 10 16.67 5.77 -30.89
CA VAL A 10 17.61 6.18 -29.83
C VAL A 10 18.16 7.56 -30.19
N ARG A 11 17.44 8.63 -29.86
CA ARG A 11 18.05 9.97 -29.78
C ARG A 11 17.22 10.95 -28.93
N LYS A 12 17.91 11.44 -27.89
CA LYS A 12 17.67 12.65 -27.07
C LYS A 12 16.88 12.48 -25.75
N TYR A 13 17.56 11.91 -24.76
CA TYR A 13 17.64 12.58 -23.45
C TYR A 13 19.03 13.21 -23.33
N LYS A 14 19.08 14.55 -23.30
CA LYS A 14 20.30 15.31 -23.03
C LYS A 14 20.51 15.31 -21.51
N LEU A 15 21.41 14.47 -21.01
CA LEU A 15 22.05 14.67 -19.71
C LEU A 15 22.72 16.06 -19.72
N LYS A 16 22.24 16.98 -18.88
CA LYS A 16 22.95 18.23 -18.56
C LYS A 16 24.11 17.89 -17.61
N GLY A 17 25.20 17.41 -18.19
CA GLY A 17 26.47 17.18 -17.48
C GLY A 17 27.58 16.96 -18.49
N LYS A 18 28.57 17.86 -18.54
CA LYS A 18 29.69 17.78 -19.49
C LYS A 18 30.63 16.63 -19.09
N PHE A 19 30.43 15.44 -19.64
CA PHE A 19 31.50 14.44 -19.74
C PHE A 19 31.86 14.23 -21.22
N ARG A 20 33.07 14.64 -21.60
CA ARG A 20 33.68 14.35 -22.91
C ARG A 20 34.57 13.11 -22.73
N LEU A 21 34.13 11.95 -23.21
CA LEU A 21 35.04 10.84 -23.47
C LEU A 21 35.38 10.78 -24.96
N LYS A 22 36.67 10.84 -25.29
CA LYS A 22 37.18 10.60 -26.65
C LYS A 22 37.14 9.09 -26.97
N ARG A 23 36.84 8.83 -28.25
CA ARG A 23 36.73 7.54 -28.92
C ARG A 23 38.00 6.68 -28.81
N ASP A 24 37.81 5.40 -28.51
CA ASP A 24 38.26 4.23 -29.32
C ASP A 24 38.57 3.01 -28.43
N ILE A 25 37.57 2.16 -28.14
CA ILE A 25 37.79 0.74 -27.82
C ILE A 25 36.65 -0.10 -28.41
N LYS A 26 37.01 -0.90 -29.42
CA LYS A 26 36.16 -1.90 -30.07
C LYS A 26 35.78 -3.04 -29.11
N ALA A 27 34.47 -3.25 -28.98
CA ALA A 27 33.72 -4.53 -28.99
C ALA A 27 34.07 -5.72 -28.07
N VAL A 28 35.11 -5.71 -27.22
CA VAL A 28 35.37 -6.81 -26.25
C VAL A 28 35.38 -6.35 -24.78
N LYS A 29 35.20 -5.06 -24.50
CA LYS A 29 35.10 -4.51 -23.13
C LYS A 29 33.74 -3.93 -22.76
N GLN A 30 32.69 -4.10 -23.55
CA GLN A 30 31.39 -3.49 -23.18
C GLN A 30 30.76 -4.13 -21.93
N ARG A 31 30.92 -5.44 -21.69
CA ARG A 31 30.47 -6.04 -20.41
C ARG A 31 31.35 -5.66 -19.22
N SER A 32 32.67 -5.49 -19.38
CA SER A 32 33.56 -5.09 -18.28
C SER A 32 33.54 -3.58 -18.01
N PHE A 33 33.28 -2.76 -19.02
CA PHE A 33 33.17 -1.30 -18.90
C PHE A 33 31.80 -0.90 -18.40
N VAL A 34 30.72 -1.55 -18.85
CA VAL A 34 29.40 -1.34 -18.23
C VAL A 34 29.46 -1.81 -16.77
N LYS A 35 30.08 -2.96 -16.49
CA LYS A 35 30.29 -3.40 -15.10
C LYS A 35 31.18 -2.44 -14.29
N SER A 36 32.30 -1.95 -14.82
CA SER A 36 33.16 -1.00 -14.08
C SER A 36 32.55 0.38 -13.93
N VAL A 37 31.82 0.88 -14.94
CA VAL A 37 31.08 2.15 -14.84
C VAL A 37 29.90 2.00 -13.89
N ILE A 38 29.24 0.85 -13.86
CA ILE A 38 28.23 0.52 -12.85
C ILE A 38 28.91 0.50 -11.48
N GLU A 39 29.99 -0.26 -11.28
CA GLU A 39 30.74 -0.34 -10.01
C GLU A 39 31.26 1.03 -9.54
N ASP A 40 31.83 1.84 -10.43
CA ASP A 40 32.29 3.20 -10.15
C ASP A 40 31.12 4.14 -9.83
N MET A 41 29.97 3.99 -10.50
CA MET A 41 28.74 4.74 -10.17
C MET A 41 28.13 4.29 -8.84
N ALA A 42 28.23 3.01 -8.46
CA ALA A 42 27.85 2.53 -7.13
C ALA A 42 28.77 3.07 -6.06
N ASP A 43 30.08 2.97 -6.28
CA ASP A 43 31.06 3.41 -5.31
C ASP A 43 30.98 4.95 -5.20
N GLN A 44 30.70 5.67 -6.28
CA GLN A 44 30.38 7.10 -6.23
C GLN A 44 29.06 7.37 -5.49
N SER A 45 27.98 6.65 -5.79
CA SER A 45 26.70 6.79 -5.08
C SER A 45 26.81 6.44 -3.59
N TYR A 46 27.66 5.47 -3.25
CA TYR A 46 28.01 5.09 -1.89
C TYR A 46 28.79 6.20 -1.18
N ASN A 47 29.79 6.76 -1.86
CA ASN A 47 30.56 7.88 -1.33
C ASN A 47 29.70 9.14 -1.17
N ASP A 48 28.80 9.40 -2.11
CA ASP A 48 27.85 10.52 -2.03
C ASP A 48 26.86 10.30 -0.89
N PHE A 49 26.33 9.08 -0.73
CA PHE A 49 25.53 8.66 0.42
C PHE A 49 26.31 8.87 1.72
N HIS A 50 27.56 8.44 1.82
CA HIS A 50 28.36 8.53 3.03
C HIS A 50 28.79 9.96 3.39
N ASN A 51 29.11 10.80 2.40
CA ASN A 51 29.68 12.14 2.62
C ASN A 51 28.63 13.24 2.85
N SER A 52 27.39 13.03 2.39
CA SER A 52 26.33 14.04 2.49
C SER A 52 25.15 13.64 3.37
N TRP A 53 25.07 12.38 3.79
CA TRP A 53 24.02 11.89 4.66
C TRP A 53 24.58 11.73 6.07
N ASP A 54 23.96 12.43 7.02
CA ASP A 54 24.14 12.11 8.42
C ASP A 54 23.73 10.64 8.64
N ILE A 55 24.74 9.80 8.88
CA ILE A 55 24.61 8.34 9.03
C ILE A 55 23.80 7.99 10.28
N ASP A 56 23.64 8.95 11.20
CA ASP A 56 22.80 8.78 12.37
C ASP A 56 21.30 8.97 12.05
N MET A 57 20.95 9.45 10.84
CA MET A 57 19.55 9.65 10.40
C MET A 57 19.27 9.21 8.94
N PRO A 58 19.56 7.95 8.54
CA PRO A 58 19.44 7.51 7.14
C PRO A 58 18.01 7.63 6.61
N LYS A 59 17.00 7.30 7.42
CA LYS A 59 15.57 7.42 7.04
C LYS A 59 15.16 8.85 6.68
N ARG A 60 15.71 9.85 7.37
CA ARG A 60 15.47 11.27 7.10
C ARG A 60 15.92 11.66 5.72
N ASN A 61 17.14 11.24 5.41
CA ASN A 61 17.79 11.63 4.18
C ASN A 61 17.13 10.90 3.00
N VAL A 62 16.70 9.62 3.16
CA VAL A 62 15.84 8.94 2.17
C VAL A 62 14.56 9.72 1.95
N ALA A 63 13.81 10.02 3.01
CA ALA A 63 12.55 10.74 2.90
C ALA A 63 12.74 12.10 2.21
N ARG A 64 13.81 12.85 2.53
CA ARG A 64 14.13 14.14 1.90
C ARG A 64 14.45 14.01 0.42
N GLU A 65 15.32 13.07 0.03
CA GLU A 65 15.68 12.86 -1.38
C GLU A 65 14.50 12.32 -2.20
N VAL A 66 13.64 11.51 -1.59
CA VAL A 66 12.37 11.07 -2.18
C VAL A 66 11.39 12.24 -2.33
N ALA A 67 11.26 13.09 -1.32
CA ALA A 67 10.39 14.26 -1.32
C ALA A 67 10.70 15.21 -2.48
N HIS A 68 11.98 15.42 -2.81
CA HIS A 68 12.39 16.23 -3.97
C HIS A 68 11.77 15.80 -5.31
N LYS A 69 11.28 14.55 -5.42
CA LYS A 69 10.77 13.96 -6.67
C LYS A 69 9.28 14.21 -6.91
N PHE A 70 8.53 14.59 -5.88
CA PHE A 70 7.16 15.07 -6.06
C PHE A 70 7.11 16.48 -6.64
N ASN A 71 8.26 17.01 -7.08
CA ASN A 71 8.42 18.39 -7.53
C ASN A 71 7.93 19.40 -6.48
N LEU A 72 8.19 19.06 -5.21
CA LEU A 72 7.73 19.86 -4.10
C LEU A 72 8.25 21.29 -4.21
N ASP A 73 7.33 22.24 -4.13
CA ASP A 73 7.66 23.66 -4.11
C ASP A 73 8.46 24.01 -2.84
N GLN A 74 8.89 25.27 -2.74
CA GLN A 74 9.66 25.71 -1.58
C GLN A 74 8.87 25.56 -0.28
N ASP A 75 7.57 25.79 -0.30
CA ASP A 75 6.71 25.72 0.87
C ASP A 75 6.59 24.27 1.35
N GLU A 76 6.43 23.30 0.45
CA GLU A 76 6.33 21.88 0.77
C GLU A 76 7.62 21.31 1.35
N ARG A 77 8.79 21.77 0.88
CA ARG A 77 10.08 21.42 1.53
C ARG A 77 10.16 21.97 2.95
N GLU A 78 9.63 23.17 3.16
CA GLU A 78 9.59 23.79 4.48
C GLU A 78 8.58 23.09 5.39
N VAL A 79 7.42 22.68 4.87
CA VAL A 79 6.46 21.83 5.60
C VAL A 79 7.13 20.53 6.04
N ALA A 80 7.82 19.81 5.14
CA ALA A 80 8.55 18.60 5.47
C ALA A 80 9.62 18.84 6.55
N HIS A 81 10.30 19.99 6.51
CA HIS A 81 11.26 20.38 7.53
C HIS A 81 10.60 20.64 8.89
N ASN A 82 9.49 21.38 8.92
CA ASN A 82 8.77 21.75 10.14
C ASN A 82 8.11 20.54 10.82
N LEU A 83 7.66 19.56 10.04
CA LEU A 83 7.08 18.33 10.58
C LEU A 83 8.18 17.34 11.05
N TRP A 84 9.44 17.51 10.65
CA TRP A 84 10.51 16.57 10.98
C TRP A 84 10.76 16.37 12.50
N PRO A 85 10.84 17.43 13.33
CA PRO A 85 10.97 17.26 14.78
C PRO A 85 9.84 16.40 15.37
N ILE A 86 8.64 16.51 14.80
CA ILE A 86 7.47 15.78 15.25
C ILE A 86 7.60 14.29 14.99
N ILE A 87 8.19 13.90 13.86
CA ILE A 87 8.46 12.49 13.53
C ILE A 87 9.36 11.84 14.57
N LYS A 88 10.34 12.57 15.10
CA LYS A 88 11.23 12.06 16.16
C LYS A 88 10.45 11.81 17.45
N GLU A 89 9.55 12.73 17.81
CA GLU A 89 8.68 12.59 18.97
C GLU A 89 7.68 11.42 18.79
N ALA A 90 7.06 11.30 17.61
CA ALA A 90 6.15 10.20 17.26
C ALA A 90 6.80 8.84 17.47
N ARG A 91 7.98 8.60 16.87
CA ARG A 91 8.69 7.33 17.05
C ARG A 91 9.12 7.06 18.49
N ALA A 92 9.43 8.11 19.24
CA ALA A 92 9.77 7.97 20.65
C ALA A 92 8.54 7.62 21.48
N TYR A 93 7.36 8.09 21.07
CA TYR A 93 6.08 7.72 21.65
C TYR A 93 5.65 6.31 21.23
N ASP A 94 5.69 5.94 19.95
CA ASP A 94 5.35 4.59 19.48
C ASP A 94 6.16 3.53 20.25
N LYS A 95 7.45 3.80 20.45
CA LYS A 95 8.32 2.93 21.25
C LYS A 95 7.89 2.84 22.72
N LYS A 96 7.29 3.89 23.28
CA LYS A 96 6.74 3.85 24.65
C LYS A 96 5.40 3.11 24.70
N MET A 97 4.67 3.06 23.58
CA MET A 97 3.35 2.42 23.46
C MET A 97 3.42 1.04 22.78
N GLU A 98 4.59 0.42 22.71
CA GLU A 98 4.80 -0.83 21.95
C GLU A 98 3.90 -1.96 22.50
N ASP A 99 3.72 -2.02 23.82
CA ASP A 99 2.87 -3.01 24.47
C ASP A 99 1.37 -2.74 24.20
N GLU A 100 0.95 -1.47 24.23
CA GLU A 100 -0.42 -1.06 23.93
C GLU A 100 -0.78 -1.32 22.46
N ILE A 101 0.15 -1.06 21.54
CA ILE A 101 0.02 -1.37 20.12
C ILE A 101 -0.16 -2.88 19.92
N GLU A 102 0.67 -3.70 20.58
CA GLU A 102 0.59 -5.16 20.45
C GLU A 102 -0.70 -5.74 21.07
N ASP A 103 -1.19 -5.17 22.18
CA ASP A 103 -2.47 -5.52 22.78
C ASP A 103 -3.65 -5.17 21.85
N ASP A 104 -3.61 -4.00 21.23
CA ASP A 104 -4.65 -3.57 20.28
C ASP A 104 -4.68 -4.45 19.02
N LEU A 105 -3.52 -4.77 18.45
CA LEU A 105 -3.40 -5.78 17.39
C LEU A 105 -4.00 -7.13 17.82
N GLY A 106 -3.68 -7.57 19.04
CA GLY A 106 -4.23 -8.78 19.64
C GLY A 106 -5.76 -8.78 19.69
N LYS A 107 -6.36 -7.66 20.12
CA LYS A 107 -7.81 -7.47 20.10
C LYS A 107 -8.36 -7.50 18.68
N GLY A 108 -7.71 -6.86 17.72
CA GLY A 108 -8.10 -6.90 16.32
C GLY A 108 -8.23 -8.32 15.79
N TYR A 109 -7.26 -9.19 16.05
CA TYR A 109 -7.32 -10.61 15.66
C TYR A 109 -8.44 -11.37 16.37
N GLN A 110 -8.66 -11.10 17.66
CA GLN A 110 -9.75 -11.69 18.43
C GLN A 110 -11.11 -11.29 17.87
N ILE A 111 -11.31 -10.02 17.56
CA ILE A 111 -12.53 -9.48 16.96
C ILE A 111 -12.78 -10.10 15.58
N LEU A 112 -11.75 -10.19 14.74
CA LEU A 112 -11.87 -10.83 13.44
C LEU A 112 -12.29 -12.30 13.57
N ALA A 113 -11.72 -13.03 14.54
CA ALA A 113 -12.10 -14.40 14.85
C ALA A 113 -13.54 -14.50 15.39
N ASP A 114 -13.99 -13.55 16.20
CA ASP A 114 -15.35 -13.47 16.71
C ASP A 114 -16.34 -13.24 15.56
N LEU A 115 -16.05 -12.31 14.64
CA LEU A 115 -16.83 -12.05 13.43
C LEU A 115 -16.90 -13.29 12.52
N ALA A 116 -15.78 -13.99 12.36
CA ALA A 116 -15.69 -15.26 11.63
C ALA A 116 -16.54 -16.36 12.27
N ALA A 117 -16.74 -16.31 13.59
CA ALA A 117 -17.55 -17.23 14.37
C ALA A 117 -19.00 -16.74 14.56
N ARG A 118 -19.38 -15.62 13.95
CA ARG A 118 -20.67 -14.90 14.13
C ARG A 118 -20.99 -14.53 15.58
N LYS A 119 -19.97 -14.16 16.34
CA LYS A 119 -20.13 -13.53 17.64
C LYS A 119 -20.21 -12.02 17.47
N ASP A 120 -21.06 -11.37 18.27
CA ASP A 120 -21.13 -9.92 18.29
C ASP A 120 -19.84 -9.37 18.91
N SER A 121 -19.21 -8.43 18.22
CA SER A 121 -18.05 -7.69 18.74
C SER A 121 -18.43 -6.22 18.92
N ASN A 122 -18.34 -5.69 20.14
CA ASN A 122 -18.49 -4.26 20.41
C ASN A 122 -17.18 -3.50 20.15
N ALA A 123 -16.59 -3.72 18.97
CA ALA A 123 -15.29 -3.18 18.61
C ALA A 123 -15.44 -1.85 17.87
N VAL A 124 -14.78 -0.81 18.38
CA VAL A 124 -14.63 0.45 17.64
C VAL A 124 -13.87 0.14 16.35
N THR A 125 -14.41 0.57 15.19
CA THR A 125 -13.88 0.33 13.81
C THR A 125 -14.12 -1.04 13.16
N LEU A 126 -14.82 -1.97 13.83
CA LEU A 126 -15.20 -3.29 13.29
C LEU A 126 -16.65 -3.67 13.61
N ASP A 127 -17.49 -2.69 13.95
CA ASP A 127 -18.88 -2.89 14.40
C ASP A 127 -19.90 -2.80 13.26
N ARG A 128 -19.61 -2.08 12.18
CA ARG A 128 -20.54 -1.91 11.05
C ARG A 128 -20.42 -3.10 10.11
N VAL A 129 -21.07 -4.21 10.46
CA VAL A 129 -21.03 -5.45 9.69
C VAL A 129 -22.22 -5.57 8.73
N VAL A 130 -21.98 -6.04 7.52
CA VAL A 130 -23.02 -6.42 6.56
C VAL A 130 -22.87 -7.88 6.13
N ASP A 131 -23.97 -8.61 6.07
CA ASP A 131 -24.04 -9.97 5.51
C ASP A 131 -24.59 -9.93 4.09
N ARG A 132 -23.96 -10.66 3.17
CA ARG A 132 -24.44 -10.83 1.80
C ARG A 132 -24.34 -12.29 1.38
N SER A 133 -25.26 -12.73 0.53
CA SER A 133 -25.32 -14.10 -0.01
C SER A 133 -25.33 -14.14 -1.53
N ASP A 134 -25.00 -13.04 -2.20
CA ASP A 134 -24.91 -12.97 -3.66
C ASP A 134 -24.00 -14.07 -4.23
N GLU A 135 -24.36 -14.64 -5.37
CA GLU A 135 -23.55 -15.72 -5.97
C GLU A 135 -22.19 -15.21 -6.46
N ARG A 136 -22.14 -13.96 -6.94
CA ARG A 136 -20.97 -13.38 -7.60
C ARG A 136 -20.53 -12.10 -6.91
N PHE A 137 -19.27 -12.02 -6.52
CA PHE A 137 -18.65 -10.81 -5.96
C PHE A 137 -17.40 -10.43 -6.74
N VAL A 138 -17.17 -9.12 -6.88
CA VAL A 138 -15.90 -8.56 -7.32
C VAL A 138 -15.40 -7.60 -6.25
N VAL A 139 -14.16 -7.79 -5.81
CA VAL A 139 -13.54 -7.00 -4.74
C VAL A 139 -12.41 -6.17 -5.33
N PHE A 140 -12.58 -4.85 -5.31
CA PHE A 140 -11.54 -3.88 -5.60
C PHE A 140 -11.09 -3.21 -4.31
N SER A 141 -9.87 -2.70 -4.32
CA SER A 141 -9.30 -1.98 -3.19
C SER A 141 -8.33 -0.93 -3.71
N ASP A 142 -8.05 0.09 -2.90
CA ASP A 142 -6.92 0.98 -3.10
C ASP A 142 -7.00 1.69 -4.46
N HIS A 143 -8.10 2.40 -4.72
CA HIS A 143 -8.26 3.22 -5.91
C HIS A 143 -7.40 4.47 -5.85
N HIS A 144 -7.11 4.98 -4.64
CA HIS A 144 -6.33 6.19 -4.41
C HIS A 144 -6.85 7.37 -5.25
N MET A 145 -8.17 7.56 -5.21
CA MET A 145 -8.83 8.73 -5.80
C MET A 145 -8.51 9.94 -4.95
N THR A 146 -7.81 10.91 -5.53
CA THR A 146 -7.34 12.10 -4.82
C THR A 146 -7.90 13.34 -5.49
N ALA A 147 -7.94 14.48 -4.80
CA ALA A 147 -8.17 15.79 -5.41
C ALA A 147 -7.16 16.81 -4.89
N PHE A 148 -5.91 16.35 -4.77
CA PHE A 148 -4.82 17.18 -4.24
C PHE A 148 -4.56 18.37 -5.15
N GLU A 149 -4.29 19.52 -4.54
CA GLU A 149 -3.93 20.72 -5.30
C GLU A 149 -2.50 20.63 -5.83
N ARG A 150 -1.61 19.96 -5.07
CA ARG A 150 -0.16 19.99 -5.32
C ARG A 150 0.41 18.65 -5.76
N LYS A 151 -0.33 17.55 -5.56
CA LYS A 151 0.11 16.20 -5.91
C LYS A 151 -0.63 15.63 -7.12
N PRO A 152 0.01 14.76 -7.93
CA PRO A 152 -0.64 14.12 -9.06
C PRO A 152 -1.81 13.21 -8.63
N ASN A 153 -2.92 13.28 -9.37
CA ASN A 153 -4.04 12.36 -9.22
C ASN A 153 -3.87 11.18 -10.19
N TYR A 154 -3.07 10.22 -9.76
CA TYR A 154 -2.67 9.13 -10.63
C TYR A 154 -3.81 8.21 -11.04
N PHE A 155 -4.80 7.97 -10.17
CA PHE A 155 -5.97 7.19 -10.55
C PHE A 155 -6.68 7.83 -11.74
N LYS A 156 -6.95 9.13 -11.65
CA LYS A 156 -7.55 9.89 -12.75
C LYS A 156 -6.72 9.82 -14.02
N ASP A 157 -5.41 10.02 -13.88
CA ASP A 157 -4.50 10.10 -15.03
C ASP A 157 -4.29 8.75 -15.72
N PHE A 158 -4.40 7.64 -15.00
CA PHE A 158 -3.95 6.33 -15.47
C PHE A 158 -5.07 5.29 -15.61
N ASN A 159 -5.94 5.18 -14.62
CA ASN A 159 -6.82 4.02 -14.47
C ASN A 159 -8.31 4.37 -14.50
N TRP A 160 -8.71 5.64 -14.29
CA TRP A 160 -10.11 6.01 -14.15
C TRP A 160 -10.99 5.55 -15.33
N LYS A 161 -10.57 5.85 -16.57
CA LYS A 161 -11.35 5.44 -17.76
C LYS A 161 -11.38 3.92 -17.94
N LEU A 162 -10.26 3.26 -17.69
CA LEU A 162 -10.18 1.80 -17.69
C LEU A 162 -11.13 1.20 -16.64
N TYR A 163 -11.17 1.79 -15.44
CA TYR A 163 -12.02 1.33 -14.35
C TYR A 163 -13.51 1.50 -14.68
N GLU A 164 -13.93 2.60 -15.30
CA GLU A 164 -15.31 2.77 -15.76
C GLU A 164 -15.74 1.66 -16.74
N GLU A 165 -14.86 1.27 -17.67
CA GLU A 165 -15.13 0.16 -18.61
C GLU A 165 -15.20 -1.19 -17.87
N VAL A 166 -14.33 -1.40 -16.88
CA VAL A 166 -14.33 -2.60 -16.03
C VAL A 166 -15.61 -2.68 -15.18
N LEU A 167 -16.07 -1.57 -14.61
CA LEU A 167 -17.32 -1.49 -13.87
C LEU A 167 -18.52 -1.87 -14.75
N GLN A 168 -18.57 -1.38 -16.00
CA GLN A 168 -19.61 -1.76 -16.94
C GLN A 168 -19.61 -3.27 -17.24
N HIS A 169 -18.44 -3.90 -17.33
CA HIS A 169 -18.34 -5.36 -17.46
C HIS A 169 -18.97 -6.08 -16.26
N TYR A 170 -18.63 -5.67 -15.03
CA TYR A 170 -19.15 -6.31 -13.82
C TYR A 170 -20.65 -6.06 -13.61
N ALA A 171 -21.13 -4.87 -13.92
CA ALA A 171 -22.55 -4.53 -13.88
C ALA A 171 -23.38 -5.41 -14.84
N THR A 172 -22.91 -5.59 -16.08
CA THR A 172 -23.60 -6.39 -17.10
C THR A 172 -23.54 -7.90 -16.84
N THR A 173 -22.62 -8.34 -15.98
CA THR A 173 -22.45 -9.75 -15.61
C THR A 173 -22.99 -10.11 -14.22
N ASP A 174 -23.75 -9.19 -13.61
CA ASP A 174 -24.50 -9.35 -12.34
C ASP A 174 -23.62 -9.66 -11.11
N TYR A 175 -22.42 -9.09 -11.07
CA TYR A 175 -21.59 -9.12 -9.86
C TYR A 175 -22.09 -8.13 -8.82
N CYS A 176 -22.02 -8.52 -7.54
CA CYS A 176 -22.01 -7.59 -6.42
C CYS A 176 -20.61 -6.95 -6.32
N LEU A 177 -20.55 -5.63 -6.44
CA LEU A 177 -19.32 -4.86 -6.34
C LEU A 177 -19.01 -4.57 -4.87
N VAL A 178 -17.80 -4.90 -4.45
CA VAL A 178 -17.26 -4.58 -3.13
C VAL A 178 -16.08 -3.64 -3.32
N GLU A 179 -16.17 -2.44 -2.78
CA GLU A 179 -15.06 -1.50 -2.69
C GLU A 179 -14.47 -1.54 -1.29
N ASN A 180 -13.33 -2.22 -1.19
CA ASN A 180 -12.61 -2.53 0.04
C ASN A 180 -11.46 -1.56 0.28
N GLY A 181 -11.74 -0.32 0.63
CA GLY A 181 -10.73 0.74 0.79
C GLY A 181 -11.41 2.01 1.21
N ASP A 182 -10.66 3.07 1.52
CA ASP A 182 -11.24 4.21 2.24
C ASP A 182 -12.50 4.73 1.57
N VAL A 183 -13.43 5.20 2.40
CA VAL A 183 -14.72 5.75 2.03
C VAL A 183 -14.61 6.71 0.85
N GLU A 184 -13.54 7.50 0.85
CA GLU A 184 -12.83 7.86 -0.39
C GLU A 184 -11.33 7.72 -0.18
N GLU A 185 -10.71 6.99 -1.09
CA GLU A 185 -9.42 6.25 -1.00
C GLU A 185 -8.17 7.11 -0.75
N CYS A 186 -8.34 8.41 -0.52
CA CYS A 186 -7.30 9.38 -0.20
C CYS A 186 -7.90 10.73 0.29
N ILE A 187 -8.94 10.73 1.13
CA ILE A 187 -9.29 11.97 1.88
C ILE A 187 -8.25 12.18 2.97
N ILE A 188 -7.07 12.58 2.56
CA ILE A 188 -5.93 12.83 3.45
C ILE A 188 -5.72 14.31 3.63
N PHE A 189 -5.30 14.71 4.83
CA PHE A 189 -5.00 16.10 5.11
C PHE A 189 -3.64 16.48 4.51
N GLU A 190 -3.66 17.45 3.58
CA GLU A 190 -2.47 18.10 3.04
C GLU A 190 -2.10 19.34 3.89
N PRO A 191 -1.10 19.26 4.79
CA PRO A 191 -0.75 20.40 5.60
C PRO A 191 -0.16 21.54 4.75
N THR A 192 -0.69 22.73 4.98
CA THR A 192 -0.12 23.99 4.47
C THR A 192 1.12 24.39 5.27
N LEU A 193 1.92 25.32 4.74
CA LEU A 193 3.04 25.91 5.48
C LEU A 193 2.59 26.48 6.84
N SER A 194 1.45 27.18 6.86
CA SER A 194 0.89 27.75 8.08
C SER A 194 0.53 26.68 9.11
N SER A 195 -0.23 25.64 8.71
CA SER A 195 -0.62 24.56 9.61
C SER A 195 0.61 23.78 10.11
N SER A 196 1.61 23.54 9.26
CA SER A 196 2.85 22.84 9.65
C SER A 196 3.63 23.58 10.75
N ARG A 197 3.71 24.92 10.69
CA ARG A 197 4.37 25.75 11.71
C ARG A 197 3.59 25.70 13.03
N THR A 198 2.26 25.75 12.97
CA THR A 198 1.41 25.60 14.16
C THR A 198 1.62 24.25 14.83
N THR A 199 1.61 23.16 14.05
CA THR A 199 1.86 21.81 14.58
C THR A 199 3.26 21.71 15.18
N GLU A 200 4.29 22.23 14.52
CA GLU A 200 5.66 22.25 15.05
C GLU A 200 5.77 23.02 16.38
N LEU A 201 5.13 24.18 16.49
CA LEU A 201 5.13 24.98 17.73
C LEU A 201 4.43 24.26 18.88
N LYS A 202 3.35 23.51 18.62
CA LYS A 202 2.66 22.69 19.63
C LYS A 202 3.50 21.48 20.03
N ALA A 203 4.15 20.83 19.05
CA ALA A 203 5.09 19.73 19.29
C ALA A 203 6.23 20.15 20.24
N LYS A 204 6.84 21.32 19.98
CA LYS A 204 7.90 21.90 20.83
C LYS A 204 7.45 22.19 22.27
N LYS A 205 6.14 22.29 22.52
CA LYS A 205 5.55 22.46 23.85
C LYS A 205 5.14 21.14 24.52
N GLY A 206 5.40 20.00 23.87
CA GLY A 206 5.03 18.68 24.38
C GLY A 206 3.55 18.34 24.28
N LYS A 207 2.78 19.02 23.42
CA LYS A 207 1.33 18.82 23.27
C LYS A 207 0.95 17.73 22.23
N LEU A 208 1.80 16.72 22.04
CA LEU A 208 1.58 15.67 21.06
C LEU A 208 1.54 14.27 21.70
N PRO A 209 0.75 13.33 21.14
CA PRO A 209 -0.10 13.48 19.95
C PRO A 209 -1.37 14.33 20.21
N ILE A 210 -2.15 14.64 19.16
CA ILE A 210 -3.41 15.39 19.29
C ILE A 210 -4.39 14.62 20.17
N SER A 211 -4.70 15.14 21.36
CA SER A 211 -5.84 14.67 22.13
C SER A 211 -7.12 15.37 21.66
N LEU A 212 -8.21 14.61 21.48
CA LEU A 212 -9.53 15.15 21.17
C LEU A 212 -10.07 16.08 22.27
N ASP A 213 -9.65 15.84 23.50
CA ASP A 213 -10.11 16.58 24.69
C ASP A 213 -9.22 17.80 24.99
N ASP A 214 -8.14 18.00 24.23
CA ASP A 214 -7.24 19.14 24.43
C ASP A 214 -7.73 20.35 23.59
N PRO A 215 -8.26 21.41 24.24
CA PRO A 215 -8.82 22.58 23.55
C PRO A 215 -7.76 23.33 22.74
N ASP A 216 -6.46 23.12 23.01
CA ASP A 216 -5.41 23.70 22.19
C ASP A 216 -5.44 23.19 20.75
N TRP A 217 -6.12 22.08 20.45
CA TRP A 217 -6.21 21.48 19.11
C TRP A 217 -7.49 21.79 18.34
N GLU A 218 -8.48 22.44 18.95
CA GLU A 218 -9.80 22.69 18.35
C GLU A 218 -9.70 23.39 16.98
N ASP A 219 -9.01 24.54 16.90
CA ASP A 219 -8.81 25.28 15.64
C ASP A 219 -8.13 24.44 14.54
N TYR A 220 -7.18 23.57 14.93
CA TYR A 220 -6.46 22.71 13.99
C TYR A 220 -7.36 21.59 13.47
N LEU A 221 -8.13 20.97 14.37
CA LEU A 221 -9.09 19.93 14.02
C LEU A 221 -10.16 20.50 13.09
N GLU A 222 -10.78 21.64 13.44
CA GLU A 222 -11.76 22.31 12.58
C GLU A 222 -11.18 22.59 11.18
N PHE A 223 -9.98 23.17 11.11
CA PHE A 223 -9.29 23.42 9.84
C PHE A 223 -9.04 22.13 9.05
N ARG A 224 -8.53 21.09 9.70
CA ARG A 224 -8.25 19.78 9.09
C ARG A 224 -9.52 19.17 8.47
N TYR A 225 -10.62 19.16 9.22
CA TYR A 225 -11.87 18.55 8.79
C TYR A 225 -12.58 19.34 7.70
N MET A 226 -12.55 20.67 7.77
CA MET A 226 -13.01 21.53 6.68
C MET A 226 -12.26 21.21 5.37
N ASN A 227 -10.93 21.06 5.42
CA ASN A 227 -10.15 20.72 4.23
C ASN A 227 -10.47 19.31 3.70
N ARG A 228 -10.58 18.30 4.58
CA ARG A 228 -10.99 16.95 4.19
C ARG A 228 -12.35 16.96 3.48
N ARG A 229 -13.32 17.74 3.97
CA ARG A 229 -14.64 17.90 3.33
C ARG A 229 -14.55 18.53 1.95
N LEU A 230 -13.75 19.59 1.81
CA LEU A 230 -13.53 20.24 0.52
C LEU A 230 -12.85 19.29 -0.49
N THR A 231 -11.90 18.46 -0.03
CA THR A 231 -11.27 17.43 -0.85
C THR A 231 -12.28 16.37 -1.30
N LEU A 232 -13.11 15.86 -0.38
CA LEU A 232 -14.20 14.92 -0.70
C LEU A 232 -15.15 15.49 -1.77
N ASP A 233 -15.64 16.72 -1.59
CA ASP A 233 -16.55 17.35 -2.55
C ASP A 233 -15.89 17.53 -3.94
N ARG A 234 -14.58 17.78 -3.98
CA ARG A 234 -13.81 17.84 -5.24
C ARG A 234 -13.66 16.47 -5.89
N ILE A 235 -13.34 15.42 -5.13
CA ILE A 235 -13.28 14.04 -5.61
C ILE A 235 -14.64 13.66 -6.22
N ILE A 236 -15.73 13.87 -5.48
CA ILE A 236 -17.09 13.60 -5.97
C ILE A 236 -17.37 14.35 -7.27
N TRP A 237 -17.00 15.64 -7.34
CA TRP A 237 -17.19 16.45 -8.54
C TRP A 237 -16.37 15.96 -9.74
N GLU A 238 -15.12 15.57 -9.49
CA GLU A 238 -14.16 15.16 -10.52
C GLU A 238 -14.49 13.79 -11.10
N PHE A 239 -14.96 12.86 -10.26
CA PHE A 239 -15.30 11.48 -10.62
C PHE A 239 -16.82 11.26 -10.75
N ARG A 240 -17.61 12.30 -11.05
CA ARG A 240 -19.09 12.21 -11.18
C ARG A 240 -19.61 11.06 -12.04
N SER A 241 -18.93 10.73 -13.14
CA SER A 241 -19.36 9.62 -14.00
C SER A 241 -19.19 8.27 -13.34
N TYR A 242 -18.16 8.09 -12.51
CA TYR A 242 -17.97 6.92 -11.69
C TYR A 242 -19.10 6.75 -10.66
N TYR A 243 -19.42 7.77 -9.86
CA TYR A 243 -20.57 7.68 -8.92
C TYR A 243 -21.90 7.45 -9.63
N ARG A 244 -22.08 7.98 -10.84
CA ARG A 244 -23.28 7.70 -11.63
C ARG A 244 -23.36 6.21 -11.98
N ILE A 245 -22.26 5.60 -12.44
CA ILE A 245 -22.19 4.17 -12.73
C ILE A 245 -22.47 3.36 -11.46
N LEU A 246 -21.84 3.70 -10.33
CA LEU A 246 -22.12 3.03 -9.06
C LEU A 246 -23.61 3.07 -8.72
N LYS A 247 -24.23 4.25 -8.77
CA LYS A 247 -25.65 4.42 -8.47
C LYS A 247 -26.54 3.62 -9.41
N SER A 248 -26.44 3.86 -10.72
CA SER A 248 -27.36 3.27 -11.70
C SER A 248 -27.16 1.77 -11.91
N ASP A 249 -25.91 1.31 -11.84
CA ASP A 249 -25.56 -0.02 -12.34
C ASP A 249 -25.36 -1.04 -11.22
N PHE A 250 -25.14 -0.58 -9.98
CA PHE A 250 -24.94 -1.43 -8.81
C PHE A 250 -25.87 -1.10 -7.64
N ILE A 251 -25.92 0.14 -7.16
CA ILE A 251 -26.66 0.52 -5.94
C ILE A 251 -28.18 0.39 -6.14
N ASP A 252 -28.72 0.92 -7.24
CA ASP A 252 -30.15 0.80 -7.60
C ASP A 252 -30.61 -0.66 -7.76
N ARG A 253 -29.65 -1.59 -7.92
CA ARG A 253 -29.86 -3.04 -8.04
C ARG A 253 -29.55 -3.81 -6.76
N ASP A 254 -29.20 -3.12 -5.67
CA ASP A 254 -28.73 -3.72 -4.41
C ASP A 254 -27.52 -4.66 -4.64
N LYS A 255 -26.55 -4.21 -5.44
CA LYS A 255 -25.33 -4.95 -5.84
C LYS A 255 -24.04 -4.22 -5.49
N TYR A 256 -24.05 -3.45 -4.39
CA TYR A 256 -22.90 -2.64 -3.99
C TYR A 256 -22.68 -2.69 -2.49
N VAL A 257 -21.41 -2.82 -2.08
CA VAL A 257 -20.95 -2.71 -0.70
C VAL A 257 -19.71 -1.82 -0.65
N LYS A 258 -19.77 -0.76 0.16
CA LYS A 258 -18.61 0.08 0.47
C LYS A 258 -18.09 -0.27 1.85
N LEU A 259 -16.80 -0.58 1.94
CA LEU A 259 -16.11 -0.80 3.20
C LEU A 259 -15.25 0.44 3.56
N SER A 260 -14.93 0.58 4.84
CA SER A 260 -14.01 1.58 5.38
C SER A 260 -12.55 1.13 5.21
N GLY A 261 -11.65 2.09 5.05
CA GLY A 261 -10.21 1.88 4.97
C GLY A 261 -9.45 2.44 6.17
N ASN A 262 -8.13 2.54 6.04
CA ASN A 262 -7.22 2.99 7.08
C ASN A 262 -7.34 4.46 7.44
N HIS A 263 -7.93 5.27 6.57
CA HIS A 263 -8.15 6.70 6.76
C HIS A 263 -9.51 7.06 7.38
N ASP A 264 -10.29 6.02 7.69
CA ASP A 264 -11.69 6.11 8.13
C ASP A 264 -11.89 5.70 9.59
N THR A 265 -10.80 5.42 10.31
CA THR A 265 -10.81 4.98 11.71
C THR A 265 -11.55 5.94 12.65
N TYR A 266 -11.66 7.20 12.25
CA TYR A 266 -12.28 8.26 13.03
C TYR A 266 -13.66 8.67 12.52
N LEU A 267 -14.25 7.99 11.52
CA LEU A 267 -15.51 8.42 10.90
C LEU A 267 -16.70 8.57 11.86
N ASP A 268 -16.65 7.93 13.03
CA ASP A 268 -17.71 8.04 14.05
C ASP A 268 -17.42 9.12 15.12
N GLU A 269 -16.22 9.71 15.11
CA GLU A 269 -15.86 10.88 15.92
C GLU A 269 -16.75 12.09 15.58
N PRO A 270 -17.01 13.00 16.53
CA PRO A 270 -17.90 14.15 16.33
C PRO A 270 -17.59 14.98 15.08
N TYR A 271 -16.31 15.15 14.75
CA TYR A 271 -15.89 16.00 13.64
C TYR A 271 -15.84 15.30 12.27
N GLU A 272 -15.70 13.96 12.22
CA GLU A 272 -15.66 13.21 10.95
C GLU A 272 -17.00 12.59 10.56
N ARG A 273 -17.96 12.53 11.49
CA ARG A 273 -19.32 12.05 11.22
C ARG A 273 -19.97 12.77 10.04
N ASP A 274 -19.68 14.05 9.85
CA ASP A 274 -20.17 14.82 8.71
C ASP A 274 -19.56 14.35 7.38
N LEU A 275 -18.31 13.90 7.37
CA LEU A 275 -17.68 13.31 6.17
C LEU A 275 -18.38 12.01 5.81
N LYS A 276 -18.58 11.11 6.79
CA LYS A 276 -19.31 9.86 6.61
C LYS A 276 -20.74 10.08 6.13
N ASN A 277 -21.47 11.03 6.73
CA ASN A 277 -22.83 11.33 6.31
C ASN A 277 -22.86 11.85 4.86
N ARG A 278 -21.90 12.71 4.48
CA ARG A 278 -21.83 13.31 3.14
C ARG A 278 -21.62 12.28 2.05
N ILE A 279 -20.75 11.30 2.27
CA ILE A 279 -20.46 10.22 1.32
C ILE A 279 -21.54 9.14 1.31
N GLU A 280 -22.12 8.79 2.46
CA GLU A 280 -23.30 7.91 2.50
C GLU A 280 -24.49 8.55 1.77
N GLU A 281 -24.68 9.86 1.87
CA GLU A 281 -25.65 10.62 1.08
C GLU A 281 -25.32 10.59 -0.41
N GLU A 282 -24.05 10.77 -0.78
CA GLU A 282 -23.64 10.70 -2.19
C GLU A 282 -23.90 9.30 -2.75
N LEU A 283 -23.47 8.24 -2.07
CA LEU A 283 -23.64 6.88 -2.54
C LEU A 283 -25.11 6.42 -2.46
N GLY A 284 -25.88 6.92 -1.50
CA GLY A 284 -27.21 6.39 -1.19
C GLY A 284 -27.16 5.03 -0.49
N THR A 285 -26.03 4.68 0.11
CA THR A 285 -25.83 3.45 0.90
C THR A 285 -24.92 3.73 2.09
N LYS A 286 -24.89 2.79 3.04
CA LYS A 286 -24.03 2.88 4.22
C LYS A 286 -22.60 2.47 3.92
N VAL A 287 -21.67 3.01 4.71
CA VAL A 287 -20.31 2.51 4.83
C VAL A 287 -20.26 1.45 5.94
N TYR A 288 -19.63 0.32 5.64
CA TYR A 288 -19.43 -0.79 6.56
C TYR A 288 -17.94 -0.95 6.91
N ASP A 289 -17.63 -1.69 7.97
CA ASP A 289 -16.25 -2.07 8.30
C ASP A 289 -15.92 -3.46 7.78
N VAL A 290 -16.91 -4.35 7.79
CA VAL A 290 -16.74 -5.75 7.43
C VAL A 290 -17.92 -6.24 6.61
N LEU A 291 -17.61 -6.91 5.50
CA LEU A 291 -18.55 -7.71 4.75
C LEU A 291 -18.34 -9.20 5.06
N ARG A 292 -19.42 -9.88 5.44
CA ARG A 292 -19.49 -11.34 5.58
C ARG A 292 -20.20 -11.91 4.36
N ILE A 293 -19.55 -12.85 3.66
CA ILE A 293 -20.15 -13.56 2.53
C ILE A 293 -20.62 -14.94 2.98
N ASP A 294 -21.91 -15.19 2.80
CA ASP A 294 -22.56 -16.43 3.20
C ASP A 294 -22.80 -17.39 2.04
N ARG A 295 -22.59 -18.67 2.35
CA ARG A 295 -22.79 -19.81 1.43
C ARG A 295 -23.59 -20.93 2.08
N GLY A 296 -24.56 -20.57 2.91
CA GLY A 296 -25.50 -21.52 3.56
C GLY A 296 -24.94 -22.35 4.72
N GLY A 297 -23.70 -22.08 5.14
CA GLY A 297 -23.09 -22.69 6.34
C GLY A 297 -23.48 -21.96 7.63
N SER A 298 -23.09 -22.53 8.78
CA SER A 298 -23.24 -21.88 10.08
C SER A 298 -22.27 -20.72 10.30
N GLN A 299 -21.24 -20.60 9.46
CA GLN A 299 -20.24 -19.55 9.47
C GLN A 299 -20.12 -18.94 8.06
N PRO A 300 -19.73 -17.65 7.96
CA PRO A 300 -19.43 -17.04 6.67
C PRO A 300 -18.31 -17.80 5.96
N LYS A 301 -18.31 -17.76 4.63
CA LYS A 301 -17.23 -18.32 3.82
C LYS A 301 -16.06 -17.35 3.70
N TYR A 302 -16.37 -16.06 3.60
CA TYR A 302 -15.39 -14.98 3.48
C TYR A 302 -15.70 -13.84 4.45
N LEU A 303 -14.64 -13.19 4.93
CA LEU A 303 -14.66 -11.89 5.59
C LEU A 303 -13.87 -10.92 4.72
N ILE A 304 -14.46 -9.78 4.38
CA ILE A 304 -13.80 -8.73 3.61
C ILE A 304 -13.71 -7.48 4.47
N LEU A 305 -12.49 -6.96 4.62
CA LEU A 305 -12.16 -5.72 5.33
C LEU A 305 -10.84 -5.17 4.79
N HIS A 306 -10.49 -3.92 5.08
CA HIS A 306 -9.35 -3.30 4.41
C HIS A 306 -7.99 -3.87 4.84
N GLY A 307 -7.79 -4.17 6.14
CA GLY A 307 -6.61 -4.88 6.66
C GLY A 307 -5.66 -4.05 7.53
N HIS A 308 -5.84 -2.73 7.56
CA HIS A 308 -5.06 -1.80 8.40
C HIS A 308 -5.24 -2.03 9.91
N GLN A 309 -6.32 -2.72 10.29
CA GLN A 309 -6.58 -3.23 11.64
C GLN A 309 -5.46 -4.12 12.20
N PHE A 310 -4.57 -4.60 11.33
CA PHE A 310 -3.50 -5.53 11.69
C PHE A 310 -2.12 -4.95 11.47
N ASP A 311 -2.03 -3.66 11.15
CA ASP A 311 -0.80 -3.01 10.75
C ASP A 311 -0.26 -2.06 11.81
N ALA A 312 0.70 -2.54 12.61
CA ALA A 312 1.40 -1.80 13.66
C ALA A 312 1.93 -0.43 13.23
N VAL A 313 2.23 -0.28 11.94
CA VAL A 313 2.84 0.91 11.38
C VAL A 313 1.81 2.00 11.09
N THR A 314 0.65 1.58 10.60
CA THR A 314 -0.41 2.47 10.13
C THR A 314 -1.58 2.49 11.11
N LEU A 315 -1.44 1.86 12.28
CA LEU A 315 -2.49 1.79 13.31
C LEU A 315 -2.97 3.20 13.63
N GLN A 316 -4.15 3.51 13.11
CA GLN A 316 -5.00 4.59 13.55
C GLN A 316 -6.07 4.07 14.52
N HIS A 317 -5.84 2.92 15.15
CA HIS A 317 -6.75 2.30 16.10
C HIS A 317 -6.61 2.92 17.49
N GLY A 318 -7.74 3.24 18.10
CA GLY A 318 -7.80 3.73 19.48
C GLY A 318 -7.16 5.10 19.71
N GLU A 319 -6.41 5.21 20.81
CA GLU A 319 -5.91 6.46 21.42
C GLU A 319 -4.54 6.93 20.89
N ILE A 320 -4.04 6.41 19.75
CA ILE A 320 -2.73 6.77 19.19
C ILE A 320 -2.87 7.64 17.91
N PRO A 321 -3.19 8.94 18.00
CA PRO A 321 -3.56 9.78 16.86
C PRO A 321 -2.35 10.48 16.21
N PHE A 322 -1.22 9.80 16.02
CA PHE A 322 -0.04 10.45 15.42
C PHE A 322 -0.23 10.82 13.94
N ALA A 323 -0.85 9.95 13.14
CA ALA A 323 -1.21 10.27 11.75
C ALA A 323 -2.10 11.52 11.68
N LYS A 324 -3.11 11.60 12.57
CA LYS A 324 -4.00 12.77 12.74
C LYS A 324 -3.23 14.05 13.10
N SER A 325 -2.17 13.90 13.89
CA SER A 325 -1.32 15.00 14.36
C SER A 325 -0.47 15.62 13.26
N LEU A 326 0.03 14.79 12.36
CA LEU A 326 1.05 15.16 11.39
C LEU A 326 0.49 15.49 10.00
N GLY A 327 -0.63 14.86 9.63
CA GLY A 327 -1.19 14.87 8.29
C GLY A 327 -0.80 13.62 7.49
N GLU A 328 -1.81 12.97 6.92
CA GLU A 328 -1.73 11.69 6.21
C GLU A 328 -1.04 11.81 4.85
N VAL A 329 -1.02 13.01 4.27
CA VAL A 329 -0.16 13.29 3.10
C VAL A 329 1.31 13.05 3.40
N TYR A 330 1.74 13.16 4.66
CA TYR A 330 3.12 12.91 5.07
C TYR A 330 3.27 11.48 5.62
N SER A 331 2.25 10.96 6.34
CA SER A 331 1.70 9.58 6.29
C SER A 331 2.28 8.65 5.25
N GLU A 332 1.53 8.56 4.19
CA GLU A 332 1.71 7.46 3.27
C GLU A 332 2.74 7.81 2.19
N ASN A 333 3.01 9.10 1.95
CA ASN A 333 3.71 9.50 0.73
C ASN A 333 5.22 9.70 0.88
N LEU A 334 5.76 9.80 2.11
CA LEU A 334 7.16 10.15 2.31
C LEU A 334 8.02 9.04 2.93
N SER A 335 7.57 7.78 2.98
CA SER A 335 8.37 6.67 3.57
C SER A 335 8.71 6.86 5.03
N TRP A 336 7.94 7.69 5.73
CA TRP A 336 8.28 8.18 7.06
C TRP A 336 7.89 7.17 8.17
N GLY A 337 6.76 6.50 8.04
CA GLY A 337 6.19 5.44 8.86
C GLY A 337 6.11 4.21 7.97
N TYR A 338 7.23 3.86 7.35
CA TYR A 338 7.40 2.63 6.59
C TYR A 338 6.47 2.39 5.39
N GLU A 339 5.61 3.34 5.03
CA GLU A 339 4.88 3.32 3.77
C GLU A 339 5.74 4.02 2.71
N GLY A 340 6.38 3.21 1.84
CA GLY A 340 7.17 3.70 0.71
C GLY A 340 6.41 4.80 -0.04
N PRO A 341 7.11 5.76 -0.69
CA PRO A 341 6.42 6.91 -1.25
C PRO A 341 5.36 6.39 -2.19
N ASP A 342 4.11 6.81 -1.98
CA ASP A 342 2.95 6.67 -2.84
C ASP A 342 3.31 6.87 -4.32
N ARG A 343 3.89 5.83 -4.88
CA ARG A 343 4.45 5.80 -6.22
C ARG A 343 3.60 4.87 -7.03
N VAL A 344 3.48 5.25 -8.29
CA VAL A 344 2.73 4.51 -9.28
C VAL A 344 3.70 3.69 -10.10
N TRP A 345 3.31 2.44 -10.32
CA TRP A 345 3.92 1.59 -11.32
C TRP A 345 3.47 2.10 -12.69
N ARG A 346 4.40 2.66 -13.47
CA ARG A 346 4.08 3.24 -14.77
C ARG A 346 3.91 2.13 -15.80
N THR A 347 3.46 2.49 -17.01
CA THR A 347 3.31 1.55 -18.12
C THR A 347 4.57 0.71 -18.36
N LYS A 348 5.77 1.28 -18.23
CA LYS A 348 7.03 0.52 -18.40
C LYS A 348 7.17 -0.62 -17.39
N ASP A 349 6.62 -0.44 -16.18
CA ASP A 349 6.70 -1.39 -15.08
C ASP A 349 5.58 -2.44 -15.20
N THR A 350 4.36 -2.00 -15.54
CA THR A 350 3.16 -2.87 -15.61
C THR A 350 3.09 -3.73 -16.86
N THR A 351 3.70 -3.28 -17.97
CA THR A 351 3.66 -4.00 -19.26
C THR A 351 4.16 -5.43 -19.16
N ARG A 352 5.14 -5.72 -18.29
CA ARG A 352 5.65 -7.09 -18.12
C ARG A 352 4.57 -8.04 -17.59
N TYR A 353 3.76 -7.60 -16.63
CA TYR A 353 2.66 -8.39 -16.07
C TYR A 353 1.53 -8.53 -17.09
N ILE A 354 1.19 -7.46 -17.82
CA ILE A 354 0.22 -7.55 -18.92
C ILE A 354 0.65 -8.59 -19.96
N ASN A 355 1.96 -8.79 -20.16
CA ASN A 355 2.55 -9.67 -21.17
C ASN A 355 3.00 -11.05 -20.66
N GLY A 356 2.55 -11.49 -19.48
CA GLY A 356 2.78 -12.88 -19.04
C GLY A 356 3.91 -13.07 -18.04
N ALA A 357 4.50 -12.00 -17.49
CA ALA A 357 5.40 -12.13 -16.36
C ALA A 357 4.63 -12.64 -15.13
N SER A 358 5.26 -13.50 -14.33
CA SER A 358 4.70 -13.94 -13.06
C SER A 358 4.79 -12.82 -12.00
N PHE A 359 3.93 -12.92 -10.98
CA PHE A 359 3.91 -12.03 -9.83
C PHE A 359 4.34 -12.81 -8.58
N ASN A 360 5.04 -12.16 -7.64
CA ASN A 360 5.46 -12.82 -6.41
C ASN A 360 4.27 -13.08 -5.48
N ASN A 361 4.17 -14.29 -4.94
CA ASN A 361 3.04 -14.75 -4.14
C ASN A 361 3.50 -15.33 -2.80
N SER A 362 4.23 -14.51 -2.05
CA SER A 362 4.70 -14.84 -0.72
C SER A 362 4.12 -13.87 0.29
N LEU A 363 3.75 -14.35 1.47
CA LEU A 363 3.28 -13.50 2.57
C LEU A 363 4.41 -12.52 2.97
N ALA A 364 4.08 -11.24 2.98
CA ALA A 364 4.95 -10.15 3.36
C ALA A 364 5.40 -10.26 4.83
N ARG A 365 6.62 -9.82 5.10
CA ARG A 365 7.16 -9.65 6.45
C ARG A 365 7.33 -8.16 6.73
N GLU A 366 6.95 -7.70 7.90
CA GLU A 366 7.29 -6.35 8.35
C GLU A 366 8.78 -6.24 8.73
N VAL A 367 9.40 -7.36 9.11
CA VAL A 367 10.79 -7.39 9.58
C VAL A 367 11.80 -7.67 8.45
N PRO A 368 13.02 -7.12 8.53
CA PRO A 368 14.04 -7.33 7.50
C PRO A 368 14.49 -8.79 7.45
N SER A 369 15.00 -9.24 6.30
CA SER A 369 15.74 -10.50 6.20
C SER A 369 17.00 -10.48 7.06
N ASP A 370 17.47 -11.67 7.44
CA ASP A 370 18.70 -11.79 8.21
C ASP A 370 19.91 -11.24 7.41
N PHE A 371 20.66 -10.34 8.06
CA PHE A 371 21.90 -9.76 7.56
C PHE A 371 23.07 -10.14 8.48
N GLY A 372 22.93 -11.22 9.26
CA GLY A 372 23.89 -11.68 10.25
C GLY A 372 23.96 -10.79 11.51
N ASP A 373 24.85 -11.16 12.43
CA ASP A 373 25.05 -10.50 13.73
C ASP A 373 25.58 -9.04 13.64
N ALA A 374 25.96 -8.59 12.44
CA ALA A 374 26.46 -7.24 12.24
C ALA A 374 25.30 -6.24 12.18
N SER A 375 25.27 -5.26 13.10
CA SER A 375 24.34 -4.13 12.94
C SER A 375 24.71 -3.34 11.67
N ALA A 376 23.71 -2.90 10.89
CA ALA A 376 23.94 -2.12 9.67
C ALA A 376 24.81 -0.87 9.93
N ALA A 377 24.69 -0.27 11.12
CA ALA A 377 25.51 0.85 11.58
C ALA A 377 26.99 0.47 11.81
N LEU A 378 27.25 -0.72 12.36
CA LEU A 378 28.61 -1.24 12.55
C LEU A 378 29.24 -1.66 11.21
N ALA A 379 28.42 -2.17 10.29
CA ALA A 379 28.85 -2.42 8.91
C ALA A 379 29.30 -1.10 8.27
N ILE A 380 28.47 -0.05 8.25
CA ILE A 380 28.84 1.23 7.59
C ILE A 380 30.15 1.83 8.16
N LYS A 381 30.43 1.70 9.46
CA LYS A 381 31.58 2.34 10.12
C LYS A 381 32.95 1.70 9.86
N ASN A 382 33.03 0.43 9.44
CA ASN A 382 34.28 -0.34 9.55
C ASN A 382 35.04 -0.66 8.25
N PHE A 383 34.66 -0.16 7.06
CA PHE A 383 35.30 -0.41 5.73
C PHE A 383 35.45 -1.90 5.27
N VAL A 384 35.77 -2.83 6.17
CA VAL A 384 35.77 -4.30 6.03
C VAL A 384 34.37 -4.84 5.62
N SER A 385 33.35 -4.02 5.82
CA SER A 385 31.93 -4.28 5.55
C SER A 385 31.49 -4.12 4.11
N MET A 386 32.23 -3.44 3.24
CA MET A 386 31.79 -3.24 1.85
C MET A 386 31.69 -4.55 1.09
N HIS A 387 32.59 -5.49 1.38
CA HIS A 387 32.51 -6.85 0.85
C HIS A 387 31.26 -7.58 1.35
N TYR A 388 30.85 -7.35 2.58
CA TYR A 388 29.67 -7.97 3.19
C TYR A 388 28.37 -7.36 2.65
N ILE A 389 28.30 -6.03 2.53
CA ILE A 389 27.19 -5.31 1.89
C ILE A 389 27.03 -5.75 0.43
N LYS A 390 28.14 -5.84 -0.33
CA LYS A 390 28.11 -6.32 -1.73
C LYS A 390 27.67 -7.78 -1.85
N LYS A 391 27.88 -8.62 -0.81
CA LYS A 391 27.44 -10.02 -0.77
C LYS A 391 25.97 -10.20 -0.39
N ASN A 392 25.41 -9.37 0.49
CA ASN A 392 24.01 -9.42 0.89
C ASN A 392 23.35 -8.02 0.84
N PRO A 393 23.24 -7.41 -0.36
CA PRO A 393 22.74 -6.04 -0.48
C PRO A 393 21.27 -5.90 -0.07
N LYS A 394 20.45 -6.95 -0.26
CA LYS A 394 19.05 -6.98 0.17
C LYS A 394 18.93 -6.88 1.69
N GLY A 395 19.55 -7.82 2.41
CA GLY A 395 19.54 -7.83 3.86
C GLY A 395 20.14 -6.56 4.46
N PHE A 396 21.17 -5.97 3.82
CA PHE A 396 21.73 -4.70 4.27
C PHE A 396 20.71 -3.57 4.23
N VAL A 397 20.07 -3.38 3.07
CA VAL A 397 19.14 -2.26 2.84
C VAL A 397 17.87 -2.47 3.67
N GLU A 398 17.35 -3.69 3.75
CA GLU A 398 16.24 -4.02 4.64
C GLU A 398 16.60 -3.76 6.11
N LYS A 399 17.78 -4.18 6.59
CA LYS A 399 18.23 -3.90 7.98
C LYS A 399 18.39 -2.40 8.24
N LEU A 400 18.87 -1.64 7.25
CA LEU A 400 19.01 -0.18 7.31
C LEU A 400 17.64 0.50 7.49
N LEU A 401 16.63 0.01 6.78
CA LEU A 401 15.28 0.57 6.78
C LEU A 401 14.39 -0.06 7.86
N LYS A 402 14.86 -1.17 8.42
CA LYS A 402 14.23 -2.05 9.41
C LYS A 402 13.02 -2.82 8.90
N HIS A 403 12.84 -2.96 7.59
CA HIS A 403 11.66 -3.60 7.00
C HIS A 403 12.01 -4.41 5.75
N GLU A 404 11.14 -5.35 5.38
CA GLU A 404 11.23 -6.02 4.08
C GLU A 404 10.95 -5.04 2.93
N ILE A 405 11.66 -5.23 1.83
CA ILE A 405 11.48 -4.44 0.62
C ILE A 405 10.96 -5.38 -0.48
N ALA A 406 9.98 -4.91 -1.23
CA ALA A 406 9.46 -5.63 -2.38
C ALA A 406 10.41 -5.50 -3.59
N TRP A 407 11.55 -6.19 -3.48
CA TRP A 407 12.64 -6.15 -4.45
C TRP A 407 12.23 -6.54 -5.88
N GLU A 408 11.15 -7.30 -6.04
CA GLU A 408 10.61 -7.70 -7.34
C GLU A 408 10.17 -6.53 -8.21
N TYR A 409 9.93 -5.34 -7.65
CA TYR A 409 9.57 -4.16 -8.41
C TYR A 409 10.75 -3.37 -8.97
N PHE A 410 11.97 -3.68 -8.54
CA PHE A 410 13.15 -3.04 -9.11
C PHE A 410 13.50 -3.66 -10.46
N GLU A 411 13.90 -2.83 -11.42
CA GLU A 411 14.46 -3.30 -12.69
C GLU A 411 15.89 -3.87 -12.51
N ASN A 412 16.61 -3.39 -11.48
CA ASN A 412 17.97 -3.81 -11.20
C ASN A 412 18.02 -4.96 -10.18
N ASP A 413 18.56 -6.10 -10.60
CA ASP A 413 18.71 -7.28 -9.75
C ASP A 413 19.62 -7.06 -8.54
N ASN A 414 20.50 -6.05 -8.58
CA ASN A 414 21.36 -5.72 -7.45
C ASN A 414 20.70 -4.65 -6.57
N ALA A 415 20.13 -5.11 -5.46
CA ALA A 415 19.43 -4.32 -4.45
C ALA A 415 20.13 -3.04 -3.99
N TYR A 416 21.46 -3.04 -3.88
CA TYR A 416 22.19 -1.83 -3.48
C TYR A 416 22.10 -0.74 -4.56
N TYR A 417 22.29 -1.12 -5.83
CA TYR A 417 22.14 -0.21 -6.95
C TYR A 417 20.70 0.19 -7.17
N ALA A 418 19.81 -0.78 -7.05
CA ALA A 418 18.38 -0.58 -7.19
C ALA A 418 17.91 0.49 -6.21
N PHE A 419 18.30 0.34 -4.93
CA PHE A 419 18.05 1.32 -3.89
C PHE A 419 18.75 2.66 -4.16
N ALA A 420 20.03 2.67 -4.56
CA ALA A 420 20.74 3.92 -4.84
C ALA A 420 20.16 4.68 -6.03
N LEU A 421 19.83 3.99 -7.13
CA LEU A 421 19.21 4.58 -8.32
C LEU A 421 17.81 5.09 -8.00
N GLU A 422 17.07 4.34 -7.21
CA GLU A 422 15.79 4.78 -6.72
C GLU A 422 15.93 6.03 -5.84
N VAL A 423 16.75 5.99 -4.79
CA VAL A 423 16.97 7.14 -3.89
C VAL A 423 17.50 8.37 -4.64
N LEU A 424 18.46 8.22 -5.56
CA LEU A 424 19.12 9.34 -6.22
C LEU A 424 18.40 9.86 -7.46
N LYS A 425 17.75 8.97 -8.24
CA LYS A 425 17.14 9.35 -9.53
C LYS A 425 15.63 9.25 -9.52
N GLY A 426 15.05 8.40 -8.68
CA GLY A 426 13.61 8.12 -8.74
C GLY A 426 13.22 7.23 -9.92
N ASP A 427 14.17 6.60 -10.59
CA ASP A 427 13.94 5.86 -11.84
C ASP A 427 13.50 4.41 -11.59
N GLU A 428 13.72 3.89 -10.37
CA GLU A 428 13.32 2.56 -9.92
C GLU A 428 12.28 2.66 -8.78
N MET A 429 11.84 1.54 -8.21
CA MET A 429 10.67 1.53 -7.34
C MET A 429 10.97 0.97 -5.95
N TYR A 430 10.93 1.84 -4.94
CA TYR A 430 11.05 1.44 -3.55
C TYR A 430 9.68 1.28 -2.89
N LYS A 431 9.34 0.03 -2.55
CA LYS A 431 8.19 -0.31 -1.70
C LYS A 431 8.66 -1.08 -0.49
N ILE A 432 8.35 -0.53 0.68
CA ILE A 432 8.46 -1.22 1.95
C ILE A 432 7.17 -2.00 2.17
N ARG A 433 7.30 -3.21 2.73
CA ARG A 433 6.16 -3.96 3.26
C ARG A 433 5.97 -3.58 4.73
N HIS A 434 4.91 -2.84 5.00
CA HIS A 434 4.56 -2.34 6.32
C HIS A 434 3.75 -3.37 7.10
N LEU A 435 2.75 -4.01 6.47
CA LEU A 435 1.99 -5.09 7.12
C LEU A 435 2.75 -6.42 7.14
N ASN A 436 2.79 -7.07 8.32
CA ASN A 436 3.24 -8.45 8.46
C ASN A 436 2.12 -9.45 8.14
N GLU A 437 1.98 -9.81 6.86
CA GLU A 437 0.96 -10.78 6.41
C GLU A 437 1.16 -12.17 7.04
N ASN A 438 2.39 -12.56 7.39
CA ASN A 438 2.64 -13.84 8.08
C ASN A 438 2.01 -13.82 9.49
N SER A 439 2.22 -12.75 10.25
CA SER A 439 1.59 -12.58 11.57
C SER A 439 0.07 -12.51 11.46
N LEU A 440 -0.46 -11.80 10.45
CA LEU A 440 -1.90 -11.68 10.23
C LEU A 440 -2.54 -13.06 10.06
N VAL A 441 -2.01 -13.86 9.12
CA VAL A 441 -2.55 -15.19 8.83
C VAL A 441 -2.43 -16.11 10.05
N HIS A 442 -1.26 -16.12 10.69
CA HIS A 442 -1.00 -17.00 11.82
C HIS A 442 -1.90 -16.67 13.02
N ARG A 443 -1.90 -15.40 13.46
CA ARG A 443 -2.67 -14.96 14.63
C ARG A 443 -4.18 -15.08 14.38
N TYR A 444 -4.65 -14.83 13.16
CA TYR A 444 -6.05 -15.07 12.81
C TYR A 444 -6.44 -16.55 12.97
N ILE A 445 -5.64 -17.48 12.45
CA ILE A 445 -5.90 -18.92 12.58
C ILE A 445 -5.91 -19.34 14.07
N GLU A 446 -4.95 -18.85 14.84
CA GLU A 446 -4.87 -19.14 16.28
C GLU A 446 -6.09 -18.60 17.04
N SER A 447 -6.42 -17.32 16.87
CA SER A 447 -7.59 -16.69 17.49
C SER A 447 -8.90 -17.37 17.09
N TYR A 448 -9.05 -17.81 15.84
CA TYR A 448 -10.25 -18.53 15.40
C TYR A 448 -10.33 -19.94 16.00
N ARG A 449 -9.21 -20.65 16.14
CA ARG A 449 -9.19 -21.99 16.78
C ARG A 449 -9.32 -21.94 18.29
N ALA A 450 -9.00 -20.80 18.91
CA ALA A 450 -9.20 -20.58 20.34
C ALA A 450 -10.68 -20.36 20.71
N GLN A 451 -11.55 -20.16 19.72
CA GLN A 451 -12.99 -20.02 19.95
C GLN A 451 -13.59 -21.31 20.52
N ASP A 452 -14.31 -21.23 21.65
CA ASP A 452 -14.93 -22.39 22.32
C ASP A 452 -15.81 -23.26 21.39
N SER A 453 -16.40 -22.64 20.37
CA SER A 453 -17.27 -23.29 19.38
C SER A 453 -16.51 -23.99 18.25
N VAL A 454 -15.18 -23.87 18.21
CA VAL A 454 -14.34 -24.35 17.11
C VAL A 454 -13.38 -25.42 17.64
N SER A 455 -13.30 -26.55 16.94
CA SER A 455 -12.30 -27.56 17.29
C SER A 455 -10.90 -27.06 16.95
N SER A 456 -9.91 -27.29 17.82
CA SER A 456 -8.49 -27.05 17.51
C SER A 456 -8.00 -27.85 16.28
N SER A 457 -8.70 -28.92 15.92
CA SER A 457 -8.44 -29.75 14.73
C SER A 457 -9.13 -29.26 13.44
N THR A 458 -9.80 -28.10 13.48
CA THR A 458 -10.51 -27.54 12.32
C THR A 458 -9.54 -27.35 11.16
N SER A 459 -9.88 -27.97 10.03
CA SER A 459 -9.15 -27.84 8.79
C SER A 459 -9.09 -26.37 8.36
N LEU A 460 -7.94 -25.92 7.85
CA LEU A 460 -7.77 -24.57 7.31
C LEU A 460 -8.83 -24.22 6.26
N ARG A 461 -9.31 -25.21 5.49
CA ARG A 461 -10.36 -25.00 4.46
C ARG A 461 -11.74 -24.65 5.04
N ASN A 462 -11.94 -24.90 6.33
CA ASN A 462 -13.18 -24.61 7.06
C ASN A 462 -13.08 -23.33 7.90
N ILE A 463 -11.91 -22.68 7.92
CA ILE A 463 -11.77 -21.34 8.49
C ILE A 463 -12.25 -20.36 7.41
N PRO A 464 -13.12 -19.39 7.74
CA PRO A 464 -13.52 -18.35 6.80
C PRO A 464 -12.29 -17.65 6.22
N LYS A 465 -12.26 -17.42 4.90
CA LYS A 465 -11.13 -16.73 4.27
C LYS A 465 -11.22 -15.23 4.53
N VAL A 466 -10.10 -14.60 4.86
CA VAL A 466 -9.99 -13.15 5.04
C VAL A 466 -9.49 -12.53 3.74
N ILE A 467 -10.19 -11.52 3.25
CA ILE A 467 -9.82 -10.76 2.05
C ILE A 467 -9.49 -9.34 2.45
N ILE A 468 -8.28 -8.89 2.12
CA ILE A 468 -7.81 -7.53 2.40
C ILE A 468 -7.38 -6.75 1.15
N GLY A 469 -7.09 -5.47 1.36
CA GLY A 469 -6.44 -4.55 0.43
C GLY A 469 -5.09 -4.12 0.99
N HIS A 470 -4.99 -2.87 1.44
CA HIS A 470 -3.97 -2.24 2.31
C HIS A 470 -2.51 -2.38 1.88
N THR A 471 -2.01 -3.59 1.68
CA THR A 471 -0.63 -3.84 1.23
C THR A 471 -0.44 -3.56 -0.26
N HIS A 472 -1.50 -3.43 -1.05
CA HIS A 472 -1.51 -3.25 -2.51
C HIS A 472 -0.82 -4.37 -3.29
N GLU A 473 -0.63 -5.55 -2.69
CA GLU A 473 0.00 -6.70 -3.36
C GLU A 473 -0.98 -7.87 -3.44
N VAL A 474 -1.25 -8.35 -4.64
CA VAL A 474 -2.17 -9.50 -4.81
C VAL A 474 -1.64 -10.76 -4.13
N ARG A 475 -2.55 -11.51 -3.52
CA ARG A 475 -2.26 -12.77 -2.82
C ARG A 475 -3.37 -13.78 -3.03
N GLN A 476 -2.99 -15.00 -3.35
CA GLN A 476 -3.89 -16.15 -3.31
C GLN A 476 -3.12 -17.39 -2.89
N ASP A 477 -3.54 -18.03 -1.80
CA ASP A 477 -2.89 -19.24 -1.28
C ASP A 477 -1.37 -19.05 -1.09
N ALA A 478 -0.95 -17.82 -0.73
CA ALA A 478 0.44 -17.39 -0.75
C ALA A 478 1.35 -18.22 0.15
N SER A 479 2.60 -18.44 -0.28
CA SER A 479 3.57 -19.18 0.53
C SER A 479 4.02 -18.35 1.73
N SER A 480 4.08 -18.99 2.89
CA SER A 480 4.69 -18.41 4.07
C SER A 480 6.19 -18.67 4.08
N SER A 481 6.97 -17.69 4.53
CA SER A 481 8.42 -17.83 4.73
C SER A 481 8.81 -17.97 6.20
N SER A 482 7.83 -17.97 7.10
CA SER A 482 8.04 -18.10 8.54
C SER A 482 8.32 -19.55 8.95
N GLU A 483 9.26 -19.76 9.87
CA GLU A 483 9.50 -21.07 10.50
C GLU A 483 8.30 -21.55 11.33
N LEU A 484 7.45 -20.63 11.78
CA LEU A 484 6.24 -20.90 12.55
C LEU A 484 5.03 -21.20 11.67
N SER A 485 5.19 -21.17 10.35
CA SER A 485 4.09 -21.30 9.40
C SER A 485 3.48 -22.70 9.41
N LEU A 486 2.14 -22.75 9.39
CA LEU A 486 1.43 -23.99 9.16
C LEU A 486 1.44 -24.30 7.66
N PRO A 487 1.64 -25.57 7.25
CA PRO A 487 1.55 -25.95 5.85
C PRO A 487 0.20 -25.54 5.24
N GLY A 488 0.26 -24.68 4.23
CA GLY A 488 -0.94 -24.18 3.54
C GLY A 488 -1.71 -23.09 4.28
N GLU A 489 -1.12 -22.41 5.26
CA GLU A 489 -1.79 -21.32 6.00
C GLU A 489 -2.27 -20.18 5.11
N GLY A 490 -1.57 -19.88 4.02
CA GLY A 490 -2.01 -18.88 3.04
C GLY A 490 -3.38 -19.16 2.43
N ALA A 491 -3.91 -20.39 2.56
CA ALA A 491 -5.25 -20.74 2.08
C ALA A 491 -6.39 -20.02 2.79
N VAL A 492 -6.17 -19.41 3.97
CA VAL A 492 -7.19 -18.63 4.68
C VAL A 492 -7.16 -17.15 4.32
N TYR A 493 -6.33 -16.73 3.37
CA TYR A 493 -6.04 -15.33 3.11
C TYR A 493 -5.99 -14.99 1.63
N LEU A 494 -6.57 -13.85 1.28
CA LEU A 494 -6.54 -13.26 -0.05
C LEU A 494 -6.22 -11.77 0.08
N ASN A 495 -5.55 -11.22 -0.94
CA ASN A 495 -5.36 -9.79 -1.06
C ASN A 495 -5.71 -9.36 -2.48
N SER A 496 -6.58 -8.37 -2.60
CA SER A 496 -7.09 -7.88 -3.87
C SER A 496 -6.09 -7.04 -4.68
N GLY A 497 -4.96 -6.66 -4.07
CA GLY A 497 -3.98 -5.77 -4.67
C GLY A 497 -4.45 -4.33 -4.66
N SER A 498 -4.23 -3.60 -5.75
CA SER A 498 -4.69 -2.21 -5.89
C SER A 498 -5.26 -1.94 -7.27
N ALA A 499 -6.39 -1.23 -7.30
CA ALA A 499 -7.04 -0.75 -8.50
C ALA A 499 -6.38 0.53 -9.05
N GLY A 500 -5.78 1.36 -8.19
CA GLY A 500 -5.29 2.68 -8.58
C GLY A 500 -3.79 2.84 -8.77
N ARG A 501 -2.98 1.93 -8.22
CA ARG A 501 -1.53 2.14 -8.15
C ARG A 501 -0.76 1.69 -9.39
N PHE A 502 -1.29 0.75 -10.17
CA PHE A 502 -0.62 0.20 -11.33
C PHE A 502 -1.20 0.78 -12.63
N GLN A 503 -0.43 1.62 -13.33
CA GLN A 503 -0.89 2.26 -14.56
C GLN A 503 -1.28 1.22 -15.62
N ASN A 504 -2.53 1.32 -16.09
CA ASN A 504 -3.13 0.40 -17.07
C ASN A 504 -3.16 -1.07 -16.60
N LEU A 505 -3.23 -1.30 -15.28
CA LEU A 505 -3.34 -2.62 -14.69
C LEU A 505 -4.15 -2.53 -13.39
N ILE A 506 -5.41 -2.96 -13.42
CA ILE A 506 -6.31 -2.94 -12.27
C ILE A 506 -6.38 -4.36 -11.69
N TRP A 507 -6.02 -4.53 -10.42
CA TRP A 507 -6.15 -5.82 -9.73
C TRP A 507 -7.49 -5.93 -9.01
N CYS A 508 -8.04 -7.14 -8.96
CA CYS A 508 -9.23 -7.46 -8.17
C CYS A 508 -9.33 -8.96 -7.85
N ILE A 509 -10.26 -9.30 -6.97
CA ILE A 509 -10.68 -10.70 -6.73
C ILE A 509 -12.09 -10.89 -7.29
N GLU A 510 -12.29 -11.94 -8.08
CA GLU A 510 -13.61 -12.46 -8.42
C GLU A 510 -13.95 -13.65 -7.55
N ILE A 511 -15.18 -13.70 -7.02
CA ILE A 511 -15.73 -14.85 -6.31
C ILE A 511 -16.99 -15.27 -7.07
N ASP A 512 -16.98 -16.47 -7.66
CA ASP A 512 -18.15 -17.09 -8.27
C ASP A 512 -18.53 -18.34 -7.47
N GLY A 513 -19.63 -18.28 -6.72
CA GLY A 513 -20.01 -19.30 -5.77
C GLY A 513 -18.95 -19.45 -4.68
N ASP A 514 -18.27 -20.61 -4.67
CA ASP A 514 -17.17 -20.95 -3.75
C ASP A 514 -15.78 -20.85 -4.40
N VAL A 515 -15.68 -20.24 -5.59
CA VAL A 515 -14.42 -20.15 -6.35
C VAL A 515 -13.93 -18.72 -6.42
N GLU A 516 -12.87 -18.42 -5.65
CA GLU A 516 -12.10 -17.18 -5.77
C GLU A 516 -11.04 -17.23 -6.89
N ARG A 517 -10.80 -16.09 -7.54
CA ARG A 517 -9.75 -15.92 -8.54
C ARG A 517 -9.13 -14.53 -8.44
N ILE A 518 -7.80 -14.46 -8.54
CA ILE A 518 -7.10 -13.20 -8.75
C ILE A 518 -7.23 -12.81 -10.23
N ILE A 519 -7.69 -11.60 -10.48
CA ILE A 519 -7.89 -11.05 -11.82
C ILE A 519 -7.07 -9.77 -11.96
N SER A 520 -6.57 -9.54 -13.18
CA SER A 520 -6.17 -8.20 -13.58
C SER A 520 -6.78 -7.75 -14.90
N TRP A 521 -7.04 -6.46 -15.00
CA TRP A 521 -7.59 -5.79 -16.16
C TRP A 521 -6.62 -4.79 -16.75
N SER A 522 -6.55 -4.71 -18.08
CA SER A 522 -5.73 -3.73 -18.79
C SER A 522 -6.40 -3.32 -20.11
N GLY A 523 -6.18 -2.07 -20.53
CA GLY A 523 -6.57 -1.60 -21.85
C GLY A 523 -5.45 -1.86 -22.86
N VAL A 524 -5.71 -2.66 -23.90
CA VAL A 524 -4.75 -2.94 -24.98
C VAL A 524 -5.46 -2.83 -26.32
N ASP A 525 -4.93 -1.98 -27.21
CA ASP A 525 -5.48 -1.75 -28.56
C ASP A 525 -6.99 -1.43 -28.56
N LYS A 526 -7.44 -0.60 -27.61
CA LYS A 526 -8.84 -0.20 -27.39
C LYS A 526 -9.79 -1.35 -27.03
N LYS A 527 -9.25 -2.44 -26.49
CA LYS A 527 -10.02 -3.56 -25.93
C LYS A 527 -9.67 -3.76 -24.49
N LEU A 528 -10.62 -4.30 -23.73
CA LEU A 528 -10.35 -4.75 -22.37
C LEU A 528 -9.72 -6.14 -22.43
N LYS A 529 -8.57 -6.28 -21.77
CA LYS A 529 -7.89 -7.54 -21.57
C LYS A 529 -8.03 -7.93 -20.10
N LYS A 530 -8.69 -9.06 -19.87
CA LYS A 530 -8.84 -9.70 -18.55
C LYS A 530 -7.86 -10.85 -18.44
N ILE A 531 -7.10 -10.91 -17.35
CA ILE A 531 -6.16 -11.99 -17.07
C ILE A 531 -6.60 -12.66 -15.77
N THR A 532 -6.83 -13.98 -15.82
CA THR A 532 -7.00 -14.81 -14.62
C THR A 532 -5.66 -15.38 -14.21
N TRP A 533 -5.32 -15.20 -12.95
CA TRP A 533 -4.08 -15.66 -12.35
C TRP A 533 -4.33 -16.92 -11.52
N GLU A 534 -3.32 -17.78 -11.42
CA GLU A 534 -3.34 -18.99 -10.59
C GLU A 534 -1.99 -19.12 -9.88
N GLN A 535 -2.01 -19.72 -8.69
CA GLN A 535 -0.80 -20.02 -7.95
C GLN A 535 0.00 -21.14 -8.62
N GLU A 536 1.31 -20.92 -8.77
CA GLU A 536 2.30 -21.94 -9.09
C GLU A 536 3.52 -21.74 -8.14
N GLY A 537 3.55 -22.50 -7.04
CA GLY A 537 4.58 -22.35 -6.01
C GLY A 537 4.49 -21.01 -5.27
N ASP A 538 5.60 -20.25 -5.28
CA ASP A 538 5.72 -18.91 -4.71
C ASP A 538 5.29 -17.79 -5.69
N ARG A 539 4.62 -18.15 -6.79
CA ARG A 539 4.25 -17.21 -7.86
C ARG A 539 2.77 -17.27 -8.20
N LEU A 540 2.24 -16.16 -8.71
CA LEU A 540 1.03 -16.11 -9.51
C LEU A 540 1.42 -16.06 -10.99
N VAL A 541 0.80 -16.92 -11.80
CA VAL A 541 1.05 -17.03 -13.24
C VAL A 541 -0.24 -16.86 -14.03
N HIS A 542 -0.11 -16.49 -15.31
CA HIS A 542 -1.27 -16.37 -16.20
C HIS A 542 -1.89 -17.74 -16.44
N LYS A 543 -3.15 -17.91 -16.07
CA LYS A 543 -3.93 -19.12 -16.39
C LYS A 543 -4.80 -18.94 -17.62
N LYS A 544 -5.48 -17.80 -17.70
CA LYS A 544 -6.45 -17.51 -18.77
C LYS A 544 -6.37 -16.04 -19.15
N VAL A 545 -6.56 -15.77 -20.45
CA VAL A 545 -6.65 -14.41 -20.98
C VAL A 545 -7.92 -14.30 -21.81
N ASP A 546 -8.80 -13.39 -21.42
CA ASP A 546 -10.05 -13.06 -22.12
C ASP A 546 -9.99 -11.62 -22.67
N TRP A 547 -10.73 -11.37 -23.75
CA TRP A 547 -10.80 -10.08 -24.43
C TRP A 547 -12.25 -9.66 -24.60
N TYR A 548 -12.55 -8.38 -24.31
CA TYR A 548 -13.88 -7.78 -24.42
C TYR A 548 -13.88 -6.56 -25.33
#